data_AF-A0A7X1FI05-F1
#
_entry.id   AF-A0A7X1FI05-F1
#
_cell.length_a   1.000
_cell.length_b   1.000
_cell.length_c   1.000
_cell.angle_alpha   90.00
_cell.angle_beta   90.00
_cell.angle_gamma   90.00
#
_symmetry.space_group_name_H-M   'P 1'
#
loop_
_entity.id
_entity.type
_entity.pdbx_description
1 polymer ?
#
loop_
_entity_poly.entity_id
_entity_poly.type
_entity_poly.pdbx_seq_one_letter_code
_entity_poly.pdbx_strand_id
1 'polypeptide(L)'
;MDLIRAFSRHSPKPLALVLSLWAGSSLAASLSDSLMQCQPAFFKDLYQQRAELGRVVALKHDDQQGIAWIPVPDRHDSSTSTATFSRPLQDKGLKLTGYYDSVFDLGSEGIYYFWGLEIDASREAVMAAMPQAGWQEAGEYFISRPQIKPSAQAPWQDNPAAVSEIAPAPGSAEKILMLSVEGGKTRMLCSLQGSVDVTLLRQERPDMTQGAAR
;
A
#
# COMPACT_ATOMS: atom_id res chain seq x y z
N MET A 1 8.18 74.08 -53.63
CA MET A 1 7.11 73.11 -53.32
C MET A 1 7.77 71.76 -53.29
N ASP A 2 8.10 71.24 -52.12
CA ASP A 2 8.44 69.84 -51.93
C ASP A 2 8.07 69.42 -50.50
N LEU A 3 7.17 68.45 -50.44
CA LEU A 3 6.59 67.83 -49.25
C LEU A 3 7.49 66.69 -48.81
N ILE A 4 7.95 66.68 -47.55
CA ILE A 4 8.51 65.46 -46.95
C ILE A 4 7.74 65.12 -45.67
N ARG A 5 7.19 63.90 -45.74
CA ARG A 5 6.25 63.23 -44.83
C ARG A 5 6.76 63.07 -43.40
N ALA A 6 5.84 63.27 -42.45
CA ALA A 6 5.97 62.83 -41.07
C ALA A 6 5.82 61.31 -40.95
N PHE A 7 6.77 60.65 -40.29
CA PHE A 7 6.70 59.24 -39.91
C PHE A 7 6.00 59.10 -38.55
N SER A 8 4.85 58.42 -38.53
CA SER A 8 4.11 58.05 -37.32
C SER A 8 4.65 56.73 -36.76
N ARG A 9 5.18 56.74 -35.53
CA ARG A 9 5.64 55.53 -34.81
C ARG A 9 4.47 54.87 -34.10
N HIS A 10 4.10 53.67 -34.54
CA HIS A 10 3.18 52.80 -33.80
C HIS A 10 3.96 51.99 -32.76
N SER A 11 3.59 52.12 -31.48
CA SER A 11 4.08 51.24 -30.40
C SER A 11 3.19 49.99 -30.29
N PRO A 12 3.75 48.77 -30.22
CA PRO A 12 2.94 47.59 -29.93
C PRO A 12 2.70 47.47 -28.42
N LYS A 13 1.45 47.20 -28.04
CA LYS A 13 1.10 46.87 -26.64
C LYS A 13 1.43 45.39 -26.37
N PRO A 14 2.06 45.04 -25.25
CA PRO A 14 2.33 43.65 -24.92
C PRO A 14 1.03 42.97 -24.45
N LEU A 15 0.75 41.80 -25.03
CA LEU A 15 -0.34 40.91 -24.63
C LEU A 15 0.16 40.09 -23.44
N ALA A 16 -0.38 40.35 -22.25
CA ALA A 16 -0.04 39.59 -21.04
C ALA A 16 -0.78 38.24 -21.06
N LEU A 17 -0.03 37.14 -21.23
CA LEU A 17 -0.53 35.78 -21.15
C LEU A 17 -0.62 35.37 -19.68
N VAL A 18 -1.83 35.28 -19.13
CA VAL A 18 -2.05 34.77 -17.76
C VAL A 18 -2.09 33.24 -17.82
N LEU A 19 -0.98 32.60 -17.44
CA LEU A 19 -0.91 31.15 -17.22
C LEU A 19 -1.48 30.83 -15.83
N SER A 20 -2.73 30.36 -15.80
CA SER A 20 -3.34 29.81 -14.59
C SER A 20 -2.71 28.44 -14.30
N LEU A 21 -1.77 28.39 -13.36
CA LEU A 21 -1.26 27.15 -12.78
C LEU A 21 -2.34 26.55 -11.86
N TRP A 22 -3.09 25.56 -12.36
CA TRP A 22 -3.86 24.69 -11.49
C TRP A 22 -2.89 23.73 -10.80
N ALA A 23 -2.45 24.11 -9.59
CA ALA A 23 -1.83 23.16 -8.68
C ALA A 23 -2.94 22.24 -8.15
N GLY A 24 -3.14 21.10 -8.81
CA GLY A 24 -3.93 20.02 -8.26
C GLY A 24 -3.20 19.44 -7.04
N SER A 25 -3.60 19.86 -5.84
CA SER A 25 -3.18 19.20 -4.61
C SER A 25 -3.80 17.80 -4.60
N SER A 26 -3.06 16.80 -5.08
CA SER A 26 -3.40 15.40 -4.79
C SER A 26 -3.33 15.25 -3.28
N LEU A 27 -4.48 15.10 -2.61
CA LEU A 27 -4.49 14.67 -1.22
C LEU A 27 -3.75 13.33 -1.16
N ALA A 28 -2.76 13.20 -0.29
CA ALA A 28 -2.11 11.92 -0.06
C ALA A 28 -3.18 10.90 0.35
N ALA A 29 -3.13 9.70 -0.23
CA ALA A 29 -4.04 8.62 0.18
C ALA A 29 -3.88 8.35 1.69
N SER A 30 -4.99 8.06 2.36
CA SER A 30 -4.94 7.58 3.73
C SER A 30 -4.13 6.27 3.81
N LEU A 31 -3.60 5.94 4.97
CA LEU A 31 -2.77 4.74 5.11
C LEU A 31 -3.60 3.47 4.88
N SER A 32 -4.86 3.48 5.30
CA SER A 32 -5.79 2.38 5.03
C SER A 32 -6.15 2.27 3.54
N ASP A 33 -6.37 3.39 2.83
CA ASP A 33 -6.65 3.38 1.39
C ASP A 33 -5.46 2.89 0.57
N SER A 34 -4.25 3.28 0.98
CA SER A 34 -3.01 2.81 0.36
C SER A 34 -2.84 1.30 0.53
N LEU A 35 -3.02 0.79 1.76
CA LEU A 35 -2.91 -0.64 2.05
C LEU A 35 -3.98 -1.46 1.34
N MET A 36 -5.21 -0.96 1.25
CA MET A 36 -6.36 -1.65 0.61
C MET A 36 -6.10 -2.08 -0.84
N GLN A 37 -5.12 -1.47 -1.52
CA GLN A 37 -4.76 -1.86 -2.88
C GLN A 37 -3.90 -3.13 -2.97
N CYS A 38 -3.26 -3.55 -1.87
CA CYS A 38 -2.27 -4.63 -1.85
C CYS A 38 -1.26 -4.54 -2.99
N GLN A 39 -0.77 -3.32 -3.22
CA GLN A 39 0.25 -3.01 -4.21
C GLN A 39 1.52 -2.48 -3.54
N PRO A 40 2.69 -2.69 -4.16
CA PRO A 40 3.97 -2.17 -3.66
C PRO A 40 4.04 -0.63 -3.59
N ALA A 41 3.09 0.09 -4.19
CA ALA A 41 2.92 1.54 -4.00
C ALA A 41 2.74 1.92 -2.52
N PHE A 42 2.22 1.02 -1.68
CA PHE A 42 2.10 1.23 -0.23
C PHE A 42 3.41 1.67 0.43
N PHE A 43 4.55 1.09 0.03
CA PHE A 43 5.85 1.45 0.60
C PHE A 43 6.33 2.85 0.17
N LYS A 44 5.88 3.34 -1.00
CA LYS A 44 6.11 4.73 -1.43
C LYS A 44 5.22 5.69 -0.66
N ASP A 45 3.97 5.30 -0.39
CA ASP A 45 3.05 6.13 0.40
C ASP A 45 3.53 6.25 1.85
N LEU A 46 4.05 5.16 2.44
CA LEU A 46 4.77 5.20 3.71
C LEU A 46 5.94 6.18 3.68
N TYR A 47 6.74 6.18 2.60
CA TYR A 47 7.85 7.12 2.44
C TYR A 47 7.35 8.56 2.39
N GLN A 48 6.31 8.87 1.61
CA GLN A 48 5.74 10.21 1.54
C GLN A 48 5.22 10.70 2.90
N GLN A 49 4.72 9.80 3.73
CA GLN A 49 4.17 10.10 5.06
C GLN A 49 5.19 9.93 6.21
N ARG A 50 6.46 9.60 5.91
CA ARG A 50 7.47 9.18 6.89
C ARG A 50 7.73 10.16 8.03
N ALA A 51 7.59 11.47 7.79
CA ALA A 51 7.79 12.49 8.81
C ALA A 51 6.75 12.42 9.94
N GLU A 52 5.49 12.15 9.61
CA GLU A 52 4.41 12.02 10.60
C GLU A 52 4.37 10.61 11.21
N LEU A 53 4.53 9.58 10.37
CA LEU A 53 4.57 8.19 10.83
C LEU A 53 5.76 7.93 11.76
N GLY A 54 6.93 8.50 11.47
CA GLY A 54 8.13 8.37 12.30
C GLY A 54 8.00 8.96 13.70
N ARG A 55 6.96 9.76 13.98
CA ARG A 55 6.64 10.25 15.33
C ARG A 55 5.91 9.23 16.20
N VAL A 56 5.30 8.21 15.58
CA VAL A 56 4.45 7.23 16.27
C VAL A 56 4.98 5.81 16.21
N VAL A 57 5.82 5.49 15.21
CA VAL A 57 6.41 4.17 15.05
C VAL A 57 7.80 4.27 14.44
N ALA A 58 8.67 3.32 14.75
CA ALA A 58 9.96 3.22 14.08
C ALA A 58 9.75 3.02 12.57
N LEU A 59 10.56 3.71 11.76
CA LEU A 59 10.55 3.58 10.31
C LEU A 59 11.97 3.37 9.79
N LYS A 60 12.10 2.42 8.88
CA LYS A 60 13.25 2.32 7.98
C LYS A 60 12.85 2.90 6.62
N HIS A 61 13.83 3.38 5.88
CA HIS A 61 13.61 3.95 4.55
C HIS A 61 14.84 3.76 3.66
N ASP A 62 14.59 3.81 2.35
CA ASP A 62 15.59 3.88 1.29
C ASP A 62 15.26 5.12 0.45
N ASP A 63 16.09 6.15 0.56
CA ASP A 63 15.91 7.42 -0.15
C ASP A 63 16.12 7.28 -1.67
N GLN A 64 16.95 6.32 -2.12
CA GLN A 64 17.20 6.10 -3.54
C GLN A 64 15.97 5.50 -4.22
N GLN A 65 15.31 4.56 -3.54
CA GLN A 65 14.08 3.94 -4.03
C GLN A 65 12.82 4.74 -3.69
N GLY A 66 12.92 5.69 -2.75
CA GLY A 66 11.79 6.48 -2.28
C GLY A 66 10.74 5.62 -1.58
N ILE A 67 11.19 4.64 -0.78
CA ILE A 67 10.33 3.72 -0.03
C ILE A 67 10.63 3.77 1.46
N ALA A 68 9.63 3.47 2.27
CA ALA A 68 9.76 3.28 3.71
C ALA A 68 8.95 2.07 4.16
N TRP A 69 9.33 1.52 5.32
CA TRP A 69 8.64 0.39 5.93
C TRP A 69 8.76 0.44 7.45
N ILE A 70 7.78 -0.17 8.12
CA ILE A 70 7.76 -0.34 9.56
C ILE A 70 8.44 -1.68 9.87
N PRO A 71 9.62 -1.70 10.49
CA PRO A 71 10.27 -2.96 10.85
C PRO A 71 9.53 -3.61 12.03
N VAL A 72 9.41 -4.93 11.97
CA VAL A 72 9.07 -5.78 13.12
C VAL A 72 10.33 -6.52 13.58
N PRO A 73 10.45 -6.88 14.87
CA PRO A 73 11.61 -7.62 15.39
C PRO A 73 11.93 -8.90 14.61
N ASP A 74 10.94 -9.77 14.41
CA ASP A 74 11.07 -10.99 13.60
C ASP A 74 9.73 -11.27 12.88
N ARG A 75 9.80 -11.48 11.56
CA ARG A 75 8.63 -11.78 10.73
C ARG A 75 8.25 -13.26 10.79
N HIS A 76 9.16 -14.12 11.20
CA HIS A 76 8.94 -15.57 11.30
C HIS A 76 8.42 -16.00 12.67
N ASP A 77 8.40 -15.09 13.65
CA ASP A 77 7.86 -15.32 14.98
C ASP A 77 6.58 -14.50 15.19
N SER A 78 5.43 -15.17 15.26
CA SER A 78 4.12 -14.53 15.43
C SER A 78 3.99 -13.72 16.72
N SER A 79 4.82 -13.99 17.73
CA SER A 79 4.84 -13.22 18.98
C SER A 79 5.56 -11.87 18.85
N THR A 80 6.37 -11.70 17.79
CA THR A 80 7.16 -10.49 17.55
C THR A 80 6.97 -9.89 16.14
N SER A 81 6.01 -10.39 15.37
CA SER A 81 5.65 -9.93 14.03
C SER A 81 4.77 -8.67 14.01
N THR A 82 4.73 -7.92 15.11
CA THR A 82 3.91 -6.71 15.29
C THR A 82 4.75 -5.56 15.83
N ALA A 83 4.60 -4.39 15.21
CA ALA A 83 5.11 -3.12 15.71
C ALA A 83 3.95 -2.28 16.25
N THR A 84 3.91 -2.04 17.57
CA THR A 84 2.90 -1.19 18.21
C THR A 84 3.21 0.29 18.00
N PHE A 85 2.19 1.11 17.75
CA PHE A 85 2.34 2.55 17.66
C PHE A 85 2.34 3.17 19.07
N SER A 86 3.21 4.15 19.32
CA SER A 86 3.31 4.85 20.62
C SER A 86 2.05 5.62 20.99
N ARG A 87 1.25 5.98 19.98
CA ARG A 87 -0.12 6.50 20.10
C ARG A 87 -0.92 6.11 18.86
N PRO A 88 -2.26 5.99 18.95
CA PRO A 88 -3.08 5.70 17.79
C PRO A 88 -2.94 6.78 16.69
N LEU A 89 -2.88 6.34 15.44
CA LEU A 89 -3.01 7.19 14.26
C LEU A 89 -4.48 7.19 13.82
N GLN A 90 -5.05 8.38 13.61
CA GLN A 90 -6.41 8.51 13.12
C GLN A 90 -6.42 8.42 11.60
N ASP A 91 -7.17 7.47 11.06
CA ASP A 91 -7.25 7.21 9.63
C ASP A 91 -8.70 6.81 9.28
N LYS A 92 -9.39 7.64 8.48
CA LYS A 92 -10.81 7.46 8.12
C LYS A 92 -11.76 7.24 9.32
N GLY A 93 -11.47 7.89 10.45
CA GLY A 93 -12.25 7.75 11.69
C GLY A 93 -11.95 6.47 12.48
N LEU A 94 -11.01 5.64 12.02
CA LEU A 94 -10.49 4.47 12.70
C LEU A 94 -9.20 4.80 13.46
N LYS A 95 -8.95 4.05 14.53
CA LYS A 95 -7.72 4.12 15.33
C LYS A 95 -6.76 3.02 14.88
N LEU A 96 -5.74 3.38 14.12
CA LEU A 96 -4.65 2.48 13.79
C LEU A 96 -3.70 2.41 14.98
N THR A 97 -3.44 1.21 15.49
CA THR A 97 -2.68 0.99 16.73
C THR A 97 -1.38 0.22 16.55
N GLY A 98 -1.17 -0.37 15.38
CA GLY A 98 0.04 -1.13 15.09
C GLY A 98 0.14 -1.50 13.62
N TYR A 99 1.26 -2.12 13.31
CA TYR A 99 1.56 -2.71 12.02
C TYR A 99 1.97 -4.16 12.22
N TYR A 100 1.41 -5.05 11.41
CA TYR A 100 1.70 -6.48 11.41
C TYR A 100 2.49 -6.83 10.16
N ASP A 101 3.52 -7.67 10.28
CA ASP A 101 4.33 -8.15 9.16
C ASP A 101 4.87 -9.54 9.48
N SER A 102 4.42 -10.56 8.75
CA SER A 102 4.80 -11.94 9.04
C SER A 102 5.07 -12.75 7.78
N VAL A 103 5.85 -13.82 7.95
CA VAL A 103 6.20 -14.78 6.92
C VAL A 103 5.99 -16.18 7.47
N PHE A 104 5.07 -16.93 6.88
CA PHE A 104 4.83 -18.33 7.22
C PHE A 104 5.35 -19.22 6.10
N ASP A 105 6.23 -20.16 6.44
CA ASP A 105 6.63 -21.24 5.55
C ASP A 105 5.76 -22.47 5.85
N LEU A 106 4.83 -22.77 4.95
CA LEU A 106 3.92 -23.92 5.05
C LEU A 106 4.45 -25.14 4.29
N GLY A 107 5.75 -25.17 3.98
CA GLY A 107 6.39 -26.28 3.29
C GLY A 107 5.86 -26.45 1.87
N SER A 108 5.18 -27.57 1.59
CA SER A 108 4.65 -27.86 0.26
C SER A 108 3.55 -26.89 -0.20
N GLU A 109 2.90 -26.20 0.72
CA GLU A 109 1.87 -25.19 0.43
C GLU A 109 2.47 -23.81 0.12
N GLY A 110 3.79 -23.67 0.28
CA GLY A 110 4.54 -22.46 -0.06
C GLY A 110 4.71 -21.48 1.09
N ILE A 111 5.30 -20.32 0.77
CA ILE A 111 5.56 -19.24 1.72
C ILE A 111 4.50 -18.17 1.57
N TYR A 112 3.93 -17.75 2.69
CA TYR A 112 2.90 -16.74 2.79
C TYR A 112 3.47 -15.50 3.46
N TYR A 113 3.35 -14.37 2.78
CA TYR A 113 3.80 -13.08 3.27
C TYR A 113 2.58 -12.23 3.62
N PHE A 114 2.48 -11.80 4.88
CA PHE A 114 1.41 -10.92 5.32
C PHE A 114 1.97 -9.59 5.78
N TRP A 115 1.27 -8.50 5.49
CA TRP A 115 1.59 -7.19 6.04
C TRP A 115 0.34 -6.31 6.12
N GLY A 116 0.27 -5.45 7.13
CA GLY A 116 -0.85 -4.53 7.25
C GLY A 116 -1.02 -3.88 8.60
N LEU A 117 -2.23 -3.41 8.89
CA LEU A 117 -2.53 -2.54 10.02
C LEU A 117 -3.34 -3.26 11.09
N GLU A 118 -3.01 -3.00 12.36
CA GLU A 118 -3.87 -3.34 13.49
C GLU A 118 -4.79 -2.16 13.81
N ILE A 119 -6.09 -2.40 13.81
CA ILE A 119 -7.14 -1.39 13.97
C ILE A 119 -7.94 -1.69 15.23
N ASP A 120 -7.99 -0.72 16.14
CA ASP A 120 -8.80 -0.77 17.36
C ASP A 120 -10.27 -0.46 17.05
N ALA A 121 -10.90 -1.39 16.34
CA ALA A 121 -12.30 -1.37 15.93
C ALA A 121 -12.79 -2.79 15.61
N SER A 122 -14.11 -3.00 15.67
CA SER A 122 -14.71 -4.24 15.19
C SER A 122 -14.57 -4.37 13.67
N ARG A 123 -14.63 -5.60 13.17
CA ARG A 123 -14.53 -5.90 11.73
C ARG A 123 -15.60 -5.15 10.94
N GLU A 124 -16.81 -5.08 11.47
CA GLU A 124 -17.97 -4.39 10.86
C GLU A 124 -17.72 -2.88 10.75
N ALA A 125 -17.10 -2.28 11.77
CA ALA A 125 -16.73 -0.86 11.73
C ALA A 125 -15.63 -0.59 10.69
N VAL A 126 -14.65 -1.48 10.56
CA VAL A 126 -13.61 -1.40 9.52
C VAL A 126 -14.23 -1.52 8.12
N MET A 127 -15.15 -2.47 7.92
CA MET A 127 -15.86 -2.64 6.66
C MET A 127 -16.71 -1.41 6.31
N ALA A 128 -17.42 -0.84 7.30
CA ALA A 128 -18.26 0.34 7.12
C ALA A 128 -17.45 1.61 6.78
N ALA A 129 -16.20 1.73 7.27
CA ALA A 129 -15.31 2.83 6.93
C ALA A 129 -14.73 2.72 5.51
N MET A 130 -14.78 1.53 4.90
CA MET A 130 -14.21 1.23 3.58
C MET A 130 -15.17 0.42 2.69
N PRO A 131 -16.39 0.93 2.40
CA PRO A 131 -17.37 0.19 1.61
C PRO A 131 -16.88 -0.07 0.17
N GLN A 132 -15.99 0.76 -0.36
CA GLN A 132 -15.40 0.61 -1.69
C GLN A 132 -14.50 -0.62 -1.85
N ALA A 133 -14.11 -1.27 -0.74
CA ALA A 133 -13.33 -2.50 -0.79
C ALA A 133 -14.13 -3.68 -1.36
N GLY A 134 -15.46 -3.67 -1.24
CA GLY A 134 -16.29 -4.79 -1.74
C GLY A 134 -16.01 -6.09 -0.99
N TRP A 135 -16.01 -6.04 0.34
CA TRP A 135 -15.72 -7.17 1.22
C TRP A 135 -16.65 -8.36 0.97
N GLN A 136 -16.07 -9.55 0.95
CA GLN A 136 -16.75 -10.83 0.80
C GLN A 136 -16.39 -11.73 1.97
N GLU A 137 -17.37 -12.43 2.52
CA GLU A 137 -17.13 -13.43 3.56
C GLU A 137 -16.39 -14.64 2.98
N ALA A 138 -15.37 -15.13 3.68
CA ALA A 138 -14.55 -16.26 3.27
C ALA A 138 -14.05 -17.04 4.50
N GLY A 139 -14.92 -17.90 5.05
CA GLY A 139 -14.64 -18.64 6.28
C GLY A 139 -14.54 -17.70 7.49
N GLU A 140 -13.47 -17.82 8.26
CA GLU A 140 -13.21 -16.95 9.41
C GLU A 140 -12.79 -15.52 9.02
N TYR A 141 -12.48 -15.30 7.74
CA TYR A 141 -11.97 -14.03 7.22
C TYR A 141 -13.01 -13.31 6.36
N PHE A 142 -12.74 -12.02 6.11
CA PHE A 142 -13.35 -11.29 5.00
C PHE A 142 -12.26 -10.95 4.01
N ILE A 143 -12.48 -11.23 2.73
CA ILE A 143 -11.52 -10.94 1.67
C ILE A 143 -12.05 -9.86 0.72
N SER A 144 -11.14 -9.23 -0.01
CA SER A 144 -11.44 -8.19 -0.98
C SER A 144 -10.42 -8.21 -2.10
N ARG A 145 -10.92 -7.95 -3.32
CA ARG A 145 -10.12 -7.75 -4.55
C ARG A 145 -8.98 -8.77 -4.73
N PRO A 146 -9.26 -10.07 -4.60
CA PRO A 146 -8.23 -11.09 -4.82
C PRO A 146 -7.68 -10.97 -6.25
N GLN A 147 -6.36 -11.11 -6.38
CA GLN A 147 -5.65 -11.11 -7.67
C GLN A 147 -4.80 -12.35 -7.81
N ILE A 148 -4.76 -12.94 -9.01
CA ILE A 148 -3.91 -14.07 -9.34
C ILE A 148 -2.92 -13.71 -10.44
N LYS A 149 -1.72 -14.27 -10.34
CA LYS A 149 -0.68 -14.26 -11.35
C LYS A 149 -0.49 -15.71 -11.79
N PRO A 150 -1.09 -16.14 -12.92
CA PRO A 150 -1.14 -17.57 -13.31
C PRO A 150 0.22 -18.21 -13.59
N SER A 151 1.24 -17.40 -13.90
CA SER A 151 2.63 -17.81 -14.07
C SER A 151 3.55 -16.61 -13.89
N ALA A 152 4.86 -16.84 -13.71
CA ALA A 152 5.85 -15.78 -13.52
C ALA A 152 5.80 -14.69 -14.63
N GLN A 153 5.50 -15.05 -15.87
CA GLN A 153 5.46 -14.13 -17.02
C GLN A 153 4.08 -13.48 -17.24
N ALA A 154 3.01 -14.02 -16.65
CA ALA A 154 1.66 -13.48 -16.84
C ALA A 154 1.45 -12.19 -16.02
N PRO A 155 0.61 -11.24 -16.48
CA PRO A 155 0.19 -10.11 -15.63
C PRO A 155 -0.70 -10.58 -14.48
N TRP A 156 -0.80 -9.74 -13.44
CA TRP A 156 -1.83 -9.87 -12.40
C TRP A 156 -3.23 -9.72 -13.02
N GLN A 157 -4.16 -10.55 -12.57
CA GLN A 157 -5.55 -10.59 -13.03
C GLN A 157 -6.47 -10.70 -11.82
N ASP A 158 -7.71 -10.22 -11.94
CA ASP A 158 -8.72 -10.43 -10.89
C ASP A 158 -8.98 -11.93 -10.70
N ASN A 159 -9.10 -12.37 -9.45
CA ASN A 159 -9.38 -13.76 -9.09
C ASN A 159 -10.72 -13.90 -8.35
N PRO A 160 -11.87 -13.74 -9.03
CA PRO A 160 -13.19 -13.84 -8.37
C PRO A 160 -13.50 -15.24 -7.82
N ALA A 161 -12.69 -16.25 -8.16
CA ALA A 161 -12.79 -17.60 -7.65
C ALA A 161 -11.93 -17.84 -6.38
N ALA A 162 -11.21 -16.83 -5.91
CA ALA A 162 -10.44 -16.93 -4.67
C ALA A 162 -11.38 -17.20 -3.51
N VAL A 163 -11.02 -18.20 -2.72
CA VAL A 163 -11.66 -18.53 -1.45
C VAL A 163 -10.57 -18.64 -0.42
N SER A 164 -10.89 -18.30 0.83
CA SER A 164 -9.93 -18.48 1.93
C SER A 164 -9.54 -19.96 2.06
N GLU A 165 -8.35 -20.21 2.61
CA GLU A 165 -7.83 -21.54 2.96
C GLU A 165 -7.51 -22.48 1.78
N ILE A 166 -7.68 -22.03 0.53
CA ILE A 166 -7.20 -22.79 -0.63
C ILE A 166 -5.90 -22.17 -1.15
N ALA A 167 -4.82 -22.95 -1.08
CA ALA A 167 -3.54 -22.54 -1.63
C ALA A 167 -3.64 -22.30 -3.15
N PRO A 168 -2.93 -21.29 -3.70
CA PRO A 168 -2.88 -21.07 -5.14
C PRO A 168 -2.37 -22.32 -5.89
N ALA A 169 -2.89 -22.54 -7.09
CA ALA A 169 -2.45 -23.65 -7.95
C ALA A 169 -0.92 -23.60 -8.17
N PRO A 170 -0.25 -24.77 -8.30
CA PRO A 170 1.19 -24.81 -8.54
C PRO A 170 1.61 -23.95 -9.74
N GLY A 171 2.67 -23.14 -9.57
CA GLY A 171 3.16 -22.21 -10.59
C GLY A 171 2.46 -20.85 -10.62
N SER A 172 1.36 -20.67 -9.87
CA SER A 172 0.65 -19.39 -9.74
C SER A 172 0.93 -18.72 -8.39
N ALA A 173 0.77 -17.40 -8.35
CA ALA A 173 0.84 -16.60 -7.13
C ALA A 173 -0.45 -15.80 -6.96
N GLU A 174 -0.76 -15.41 -5.72
CA GLU A 174 -2.00 -14.72 -5.38
C GLU A 174 -1.74 -13.57 -4.40
N LYS A 175 -2.55 -12.51 -4.51
CA LYS A 175 -2.64 -11.42 -3.54
C LYS A 175 -4.08 -11.26 -3.07
N ILE A 176 -4.27 -11.09 -1.78
CA ILE A 176 -5.60 -10.90 -1.18
C ILE A 176 -5.52 -9.80 -0.13
N LEU A 177 -6.50 -8.88 -0.14
CA LEU A 177 -6.77 -8.04 1.03
C LEU A 177 -7.72 -8.80 1.96
N MET A 178 -7.37 -8.92 3.23
CA MET A 178 -8.13 -9.67 4.22
C MET A 178 -8.35 -8.90 5.52
N LEU A 179 -9.46 -9.19 6.18
CA LEU A 179 -9.73 -8.81 7.56
C LEU A 179 -9.69 -10.06 8.44
N SER A 180 -8.85 -10.05 9.46
CA SER A 180 -8.85 -11.03 10.54
C SER A 180 -9.11 -10.34 11.88
N VAL A 181 -9.59 -11.08 12.87
CA VAL A 181 -9.86 -10.57 14.22
C VAL A 181 -8.92 -11.23 15.21
N GLU A 182 -8.19 -10.43 15.97
CA GLU A 182 -7.24 -10.90 16.97
C GLU A 182 -7.26 -10.01 18.21
N GLY A 183 -7.40 -10.62 19.39
CA GLY A 183 -7.42 -9.87 20.65
C GLY A 183 -8.51 -8.79 20.74
N GLY A 184 -9.64 -8.98 20.03
CA GLY A 184 -10.73 -8.00 19.95
C GLY A 184 -10.48 -6.83 19.00
N LYS A 185 -9.33 -6.81 18.29
CA LYS A 185 -9.00 -5.84 17.24
C LYS A 185 -9.16 -6.46 15.86
N THR A 186 -9.27 -5.61 14.85
CA THR A 186 -9.26 -6.05 13.45
C THR A 186 -7.89 -5.81 12.84
N ARG A 187 -7.33 -6.84 12.21
CA ARG A 187 -6.17 -6.70 11.32
C ARG A 187 -6.64 -6.59 9.90
N MET A 188 -6.27 -5.52 9.22
CA MET A 188 -6.41 -5.39 7.77
C MET A 188 -5.07 -5.72 7.13
N LEU A 189 -5.00 -6.83 6.42
CA LEU A 189 -3.75 -7.41 5.92
C LEU A 189 -3.81 -7.60 4.41
N CYS A 190 -2.70 -7.36 3.76
CA CYS A 190 -2.43 -7.92 2.44
C CYS A 190 -1.68 -9.23 2.61
N SER A 191 -2.04 -10.22 1.79
CA SER A 191 -1.25 -11.43 1.60
C SER A 191 -0.58 -11.45 0.21
N LEU A 192 0.56 -12.12 0.14
CA LEU A 192 1.19 -12.59 -1.09
C LEU A 192 1.54 -14.07 -0.87
N GLN A 193 1.03 -14.96 -1.70
CA GLN A 193 1.12 -16.41 -1.47
C GLN A 193 1.25 -17.21 -2.78
N GLY A 194 1.62 -18.49 -2.66
CA GLY A 194 1.84 -19.39 -3.80
C GLY A 194 3.28 -19.36 -4.32
N SER A 195 3.44 -19.41 -5.64
CA SER A 195 4.75 -19.47 -6.32
C SER A 195 5.43 -18.09 -6.39
N VAL A 196 5.98 -17.66 -5.25
CA VAL A 196 6.64 -16.35 -5.10
C VAL A 196 8.15 -16.52 -5.20
N ASP A 197 8.72 -16.24 -6.38
CA ASP A 197 10.17 -16.20 -6.56
C ASP A 197 10.78 -14.87 -6.05
N VAL A 198 12.11 -14.79 -6.01
CA VAL A 198 12.84 -13.60 -5.53
C VAL A 198 12.55 -12.34 -6.35
N THR A 199 12.23 -12.48 -7.64
CA THR A 199 11.94 -11.34 -8.51
C THR A 199 10.56 -10.78 -8.19
N LEU A 200 9.56 -11.65 -8.07
CA LEU A 200 8.21 -11.27 -7.66
C LEU A 200 8.21 -10.71 -6.24
N LEU A 201 8.95 -11.34 -5.31
CA LEU A 201 9.07 -10.83 -3.95
C LEU A 201 9.66 -9.43 -3.93
N ARG A 202 10.73 -9.16 -4.69
CA ARG A 202 11.32 -7.83 -4.79
C ARG A 202 10.35 -6.79 -5.36
N GLN A 203 9.52 -7.21 -6.32
CA GLN A 203 8.53 -6.33 -6.92
C GLN A 203 7.41 -5.97 -5.92
N GLU A 204 6.84 -6.96 -5.24
CA GLU A 204 5.63 -6.79 -4.43
C GLU A 204 5.95 -6.41 -2.97
N ARG A 205 7.12 -6.81 -2.45
CA ARG A 205 7.64 -6.56 -1.10
C ARG A 205 9.05 -5.94 -1.17
N PRO A 206 9.21 -4.74 -1.75
CA PRO A 206 10.51 -4.09 -1.86
C PRO A 206 11.16 -3.86 -0.48
N ASP A 207 10.37 -3.76 0.58
CA ASP A 207 10.81 -3.69 1.99
C ASP A 207 11.62 -4.91 2.44
N MET A 208 11.38 -6.09 1.87
CA MET A 208 12.07 -7.33 2.23
C MET A 208 13.44 -7.47 1.58
N THR A 209 13.74 -6.62 0.60
CA THR A 209 15.02 -6.68 -0.12
C THR A 209 16.10 -5.81 0.49
N GLN A 210 15.73 -4.93 1.41
CA GLN A 210 16.62 -4.01 2.12
C GLN A 210 17.00 -4.61 3.47
N GLY A 211 17.90 -5.60 3.43
CA GLY A 211 18.29 -6.35 4.63
C GLY A 211 19.24 -7.53 4.41
N ALA A 212 19.65 -7.85 3.18
CA ALA A 212 20.73 -8.81 2.93
C ALA A 212 22.14 -8.21 3.17
N ALA A 213 22.25 -7.18 3.99
CA ALA A 213 23.52 -6.72 4.53
C ALA A 213 23.81 -7.52 5.80
N ARG A 214 24.51 -8.65 5.62
CA ARG A 214 25.33 -9.23 6.68
C ARG A 214 26.55 -8.34 6.91
#